data_AF-A0A0G1D512-F1
#
_entry.id   AF-A0A0G1D512-F1
#
_cell.length_a   1.000
_cell.length_b   1.000
_cell.length_c   1.000
_cell.angle_alpha   90.00
_cell.angle_beta   90.00
_cell.angle_gamma   90.00
#
_symmetry.space_group_name_H-M   'P 1'
#
loop_
_entity.id
_entity.type
_entity.pdbx_description
1 polymer ?
#
loop_
_entity_poly.entity_id
_entity_poly.type
_entity_poly.pdbx_seq_one_letter_code
_entity_poly.pdbx_strand_id
1 'polypeptide(L)'
;MPNILERLSLNFKETSLSLNKIIKSKKFPEITFNEAVEALIESGNRNMVNFTKFGQDILSKGEIKLAEIFNFDMPFWIKNYDRDRVPFYQKPDPKNSSKVINADLIFPPIIKGSFGGEIVGCGQRQDDPIEIVNSLTRQKLSTEHYEWYMDLRRLPGYKTTSGFGLGIERFITWSLCRDDIKDAILYPRLKNIKTYP
;
A
#
# COMPACT_ATOMS: atom_id res chain seq x y z
N MET A 1 19.64 -20.46 -21.05
CA MET A 1 18.89 -19.25 -21.48
C MET A 1 19.40 -18.07 -20.65
N PRO A 2 19.62 -16.88 -21.23
CA PRO A 2 19.97 -15.71 -20.43
C PRO A 2 18.86 -15.38 -19.44
N ASN A 3 19.22 -14.81 -18.30
CA ASN A 3 18.25 -14.41 -17.28
C ASN A 3 17.26 -13.40 -17.88
N ILE A 4 15.96 -13.62 -17.74
CA ILE A 4 14.95 -12.73 -18.33
C ILE A 4 15.05 -11.30 -17.76
N LEU A 5 15.43 -11.15 -16.49
CA LEU A 5 15.65 -9.84 -15.87
C LEU A 5 16.86 -9.14 -16.48
N GLU A 6 17.90 -9.88 -16.88
CA GLU A 6 19.07 -9.31 -17.55
C GLU A 6 18.70 -8.68 -18.90
N ARG A 7 17.68 -9.22 -19.57
CA ARG A 7 17.20 -8.71 -20.85
C ARG A 7 16.21 -7.56 -20.73
N LEU A 8 15.36 -7.57 -19.70
CA LEU A 8 14.22 -6.65 -19.61
C LEU A 8 14.45 -5.47 -18.67
N SER A 9 15.26 -5.66 -17.62
CA SER A 9 15.54 -4.60 -16.66
C SER A 9 16.45 -3.54 -17.26
N LEU A 10 16.10 -2.27 -17.05
CA LEU A 10 16.96 -1.14 -17.44
C LEU A 10 18.27 -1.11 -16.65
N ASN A 11 18.31 -1.76 -15.48
CA ASN A 11 19.55 -1.93 -14.71
C ASN A 11 19.52 -3.26 -13.94
N PHE A 12 19.90 -4.34 -14.63
CA PHE A 12 19.92 -5.69 -14.08
C PHE A 12 20.80 -5.81 -12.82
N LYS A 13 21.95 -5.13 -12.79
CA LYS A 13 22.87 -5.20 -11.65
C LYS A 13 22.21 -4.67 -10.38
N GLU A 14 21.63 -3.47 -10.43
CA GLU A 14 20.97 -2.86 -9.27
C GLU A 14 19.68 -3.61 -8.89
N THR A 15 18.95 -4.12 -9.89
CA THR A 15 17.80 -5.01 -9.67
C THR A 15 18.21 -6.24 -8.86
N SER A 16 19.26 -6.93 -9.30
CA SER A 16 19.76 -8.14 -8.66
C SER A 16 20.25 -7.87 -7.24
N LEU A 17 20.96 -6.75 -7.03
CA LEU A 17 21.40 -6.33 -5.69
C LEU A 17 20.20 -6.08 -4.76
N SER A 18 19.19 -5.35 -5.24
CA SER A 18 17.98 -5.03 -4.47
C SER A 18 17.18 -6.29 -4.11
N LEU A 19 16.93 -7.18 -5.07
CA LEU A 19 16.24 -8.45 -4.83
C LEU A 19 17.02 -9.36 -3.86
N ASN A 20 18.34 -9.46 -4.03
CA ASN A 20 19.17 -10.24 -3.10
C ASN A 20 19.13 -9.70 -1.68
N LYS A 21 19.12 -8.37 -1.53
CA LYS A 21 19.00 -7.72 -0.22
C LYS A 21 17.64 -8.02 0.43
N ILE A 22 16.56 -7.98 -0.34
CA ILE A 22 15.21 -8.37 0.11
C ILE A 22 15.19 -9.83 0.56
N ILE A 23 15.69 -10.76 -0.25
CA ILE A 23 15.70 -12.20 0.04
C ILE A 23 16.51 -12.51 1.32
N LYS A 24 17.62 -11.81 1.53
CA LYS A 24 18.46 -11.98 2.73
C LYS A 24 17.88 -11.30 3.97
N SER A 25 16.89 -10.42 3.81
CA SER A 25 16.31 -9.70 4.92
C SER A 25 15.36 -10.58 5.73
N LYS A 26 15.50 -10.54 7.05
CA LYS A 26 14.55 -11.19 7.98
C LYS A 26 13.31 -10.33 8.26
N LYS A 27 13.43 -9.01 8.12
CA LYS A 27 12.38 -8.03 8.41
C LYS A 27 12.62 -6.75 7.63
N PHE A 28 11.55 -6.02 7.35
CA PHE A 28 11.63 -4.66 6.80
C PHE A 28 11.56 -3.63 7.91
N PRO A 29 12.12 -2.42 7.73
CA PRO A 29 11.85 -1.30 8.62
C PRO A 29 10.35 -1.01 8.69
N GLU A 30 9.90 -0.48 9.82
CA GLU A 30 8.50 -0.20 10.09
C GLU A 30 8.38 1.18 10.72
N ILE A 31 7.48 1.99 10.19
CA ILE A 31 7.07 3.27 10.76
C ILE A 31 5.54 3.30 10.84
N THR A 32 5.02 4.09 11.77
CA THR A 32 3.59 4.41 11.84
C THR A 32 3.26 5.54 10.87
N PHE A 33 1.98 5.64 10.50
CA PHE A 33 1.48 6.70 9.65
C PHE A 33 1.67 8.09 10.29
N ASN A 34 1.61 8.18 11.63
CA ASN A 34 1.91 9.42 12.35
C ASN A 34 3.38 9.83 12.17
N GLU A 35 4.31 8.90 12.42
CA GLU A 35 5.75 9.16 12.22
C GLU A 35 6.06 9.55 10.77
N ALA A 36 5.40 8.91 9.80
CA ALA A 36 5.53 9.25 8.38
C ALA A 36 5.05 10.68 8.09
N VAL A 37 3.88 11.06 8.58
CA VAL A 37 3.32 12.41 8.42
C VAL A 37 4.21 13.47 9.09
N GLU A 38 4.62 13.23 10.33
CA GLU A 38 5.48 14.13 11.10
C GLU A 38 6.81 14.35 10.39
N ALA A 39 7.47 13.28 9.96
CA ALA A 39 8.74 13.34 9.24
C ALA A 39 8.64 14.15 7.93
N LEU A 40 7.54 13.99 7.17
CA LEU A 40 7.29 14.79 5.96
C LEU A 40 7.11 16.27 6.29
N ILE A 41 6.37 16.62 7.35
CA ILE A 41 6.15 18.00 7.75
C ILE A 41 7.44 18.65 8.22
N GLU A 42 8.18 18.00 9.13
CA GLU A 42 9.42 18.50 9.72
C GLU A 42 10.52 18.68 8.67
N SER A 43 10.55 17.81 7.65
CA SER A 43 11.49 17.91 6.52
C SER A 43 11.07 18.93 5.46
N GLY A 44 10.04 19.76 5.71
CA GLY A 44 9.57 20.80 4.78
C GLY A 44 8.73 20.29 3.60
N ASN A 45 8.24 19.05 3.65
CA ASN A 45 7.44 18.40 2.60
C ASN A 45 5.95 18.30 2.96
N ARG A 46 5.42 19.26 3.74
CA ARG A 46 4.00 19.31 4.14
C ARG A 46 3.03 19.20 2.96
N ASN A 47 3.42 19.74 1.80
CA ASN A 47 2.64 19.66 0.56
C ASN A 47 2.49 18.24 -0.01
N MET A 48 3.23 17.26 0.51
CA MET A 48 3.09 15.83 0.18
C MET A 48 2.09 15.10 1.08
N VAL A 49 1.52 15.78 2.07
CA VAL A 49 0.47 15.27 2.94
C VAL A 49 -0.82 16.03 2.63
N ASN A 50 -1.87 15.29 2.31
CA ASN A 50 -3.21 15.84 2.16
C ASN A 50 -3.92 15.83 3.51
N PHE A 51 -4.53 16.95 3.88
CA PHE A 51 -5.30 17.08 5.12
C PHE A 51 -6.76 17.28 4.77
N THR A 52 -7.61 16.38 5.25
CA THR A 52 -9.05 16.43 5.03
C THR A 52 -9.78 16.46 6.37
N LYS A 53 -11.08 16.73 6.35
CA LYS A 53 -11.94 16.61 7.54
C LYS A 53 -12.08 15.17 8.07
N PHE A 54 -11.61 14.18 7.32
CA PHE A 54 -11.69 12.76 7.65
C PHE A 54 -10.33 12.15 8.03
N GLY A 55 -9.29 12.97 8.17
CA GLY A 55 -7.92 12.52 8.39
C GLY A 55 -7.00 12.87 7.22
N GLN A 56 -5.88 12.18 7.15
CA GLN A 56 -4.73 12.53 6.34
C GLN A 56 -4.39 11.41 5.34
N ASP A 57 -3.85 11.79 4.19
CA ASP A 57 -3.22 10.85 3.26
C ASP A 57 -1.83 11.34 2.88
N ILE A 58 -0.95 10.41 2.56
CA ILE A 58 0.36 10.71 1.97
C ILE A 58 0.24 10.51 0.46
N LEU A 59 0.69 11.49 -0.32
CA LEU A 59 0.74 11.38 -1.78
C LEU A 59 1.85 10.42 -2.19
N SER A 60 1.77 9.79 -3.37
CA SER A 60 2.79 8.83 -3.84
C SER A 60 4.22 9.41 -3.86
N LYS A 61 4.38 10.72 -4.13
CA LYS A 61 5.68 11.39 -4.01
C LYS A 61 6.20 11.45 -2.56
N GLY A 62 5.29 11.58 -1.60
CA GLY A 62 5.60 11.52 -0.17
C GLY A 62 6.05 10.14 0.27
N GLU A 63 5.43 9.06 -0.23
CA GLU A 63 5.87 7.69 0.04
C GLU A 63 7.33 7.46 -0.38
N ILE A 64 7.70 7.93 -1.57
CA ILE A 64 9.08 7.86 -2.06
C ILE A 64 10.00 8.76 -1.21
N LYS A 65 9.55 9.97 -0.88
CA LYS A 65 10.34 10.92 -0.09
C LYS A 65 10.66 10.40 1.31
N LEU A 66 9.77 9.61 1.91
CA LEU A 66 10.01 8.97 3.19
C LEU A 66 11.21 8.02 3.17
N ALA A 67 11.44 7.31 2.07
CA ALA A 67 12.62 6.47 1.93
C ALA A 67 13.90 7.30 2.05
N GLU A 68 13.92 8.51 1.48
CA GLU A 68 15.07 9.43 1.60
C GLU A 68 15.21 9.97 3.02
N ILE A 69 14.11 10.41 3.64
CA ILE A 69 14.12 11.02 4.99
C ILE A 69 14.63 10.02 6.03
N PHE A 70 14.16 8.78 5.97
CA PHE A 70 14.54 7.72 6.90
C PHE A 70 15.79 6.94 6.45
N ASN A 71 16.39 7.30 5.31
CA ASN A 71 17.51 6.58 4.70
C ASN A 71 17.22 5.07 4.54
N PHE A 72 16.01 4.74 4.10
CA PHE A 72 15.61 3.38 3.76
C PHE A 72 15.99 3.05 2.32
N ASP A 73 16.89 2.08 2.20
CA ASP A 73 17.40 1.53 0.95
C ASP A 73 16.87 0.11 0.69
N MET A 74 15.70 -0.20 1.25
CA MET A 74 14.93 -1.44 1.05
C MET A 74 13.44 -1.18 1.33
N PRO A 75 12.53 -2.10 0.98
CA PRO A 75 11.11 -1.94 1.27
C PRO A 75 10.87 -1.72 2.76
N PHE A 76 9.89 -0.89 3.10
CA PHE A 76 9.54 -0.55 4.48
C PHE A 76 8.02 -0.45 4.66
N TRP A 77 7.55 -0.77 5.86
CA TRP A 77 6.14 -0.71 6.20
C TRP A 77 5.77 0.67 6.72
N ILE A 78 4.66 1.21 6.23
CA ILE A 78 3.89 2.26 6.90
C ILE A 78 2.67 1.60 7.51
N LYS A 79 2.43 1.79 8.81
CA LYS A 79 1.37 1.09 9.55
C LYS A 79 0.39 2.06 10.22
N ASN A 80 -0.80 1.58 10.57
CA ASN A 80 -1.76 2.29 11.40
C ASN A 80 -2.25 3.60 10.78
N TYR A 81 -2.84 3.50 9.59
CA TYR A 81 -3.43 4.64 8.88
C TYR A 81 -4.67 5.19 9.58
N ASP A 82 -5.06 6.41 9.22
CA ASP A 82 -6.30 7.04 9.67
C ASP A 82 -7.51 6.22 9.23
N ARG A 83 -8.36 5.84 10.19
CA ARG A 83 -9.50 4.94 9.97
C ARG A 83 -10.45 5.43 8.88
N ASP A 84 -10.74 6.73 8.88
CA ASP A 84 -11.74 7.31 7.97
C ASP A 84 -11.14 7.70 6.60
N ARG A 85 -9.88 7.34 6.36
CA ARG A 85 -9.18 7.42 5.07
C ARG A 85 -8.97 6.07 4.39
N VAL A 86 -9.35 4.97 5.05
CA VAL A 86 -9.22 3.61 4.53
C VAL A 86 -10.58 2.91 4.34
N PRO A 87 -10.65 1.79 3.60
CA PRO A 87 -11.91 1.09 3.37
C PRO A 87 -12.59 0.62 4.67
N PHE A 88 -13.94 0.61 4.66
CA PHE A 88 -14.79 0.30 5.82
C PHE A 88 -14.47 -1.02 6.55
N TYR A 89 -13.88 -1.99 5.85
CA TYR A 89 -13.60 -3.32 6.37
C TYR A 89 -12.31 -3.42 7.18
N GLN A 90 -11.50 -2.36 7.25
CA GLN A 90 -10.26 -2.36 8.03
C GLN A 90 -10.59 -2.32 9.52
N LYS A 91 -10.01 -3.23 10.30
CA LYS A 91 -10.25 -3.33 11.74
C LYS A 91 -9.66 -2.12 12.48
N PRO A 92 -10.42 -1.36 13.26
CA PRO A 92 -9.88 -0.28 14.11
C PRO A 92 -8.86 -0.82 15.11
N ASP A 93 -7.87 0.00 15.45
CA ASP A 93 -6.92 -0.32 16.51
C ASP A 93 -7.65 -0.27 17.88
N PRO A 94 -7.59 -1.33 18.70
CA PRO A 94 -8.28 -1.39 19.99
C PRO A 94 -7.76 -0.35 21.00
N LYS A 95 -6.53 0.15 20.83
CA LYS A 95 -5.94 1.18 21.69
C LYS A 95 -6.19 2.60 21.17
N ASN A 96 -6.46 2.74 19.87
CA ASN A 96 -6.73 4.03 19.25
C ASN A 96 -7.72 3.87 18.08
N SER A 97 -9.00 4.05 18.36
CA SER A 97 -10.07 3.85 17.37
C SER A 97 -10.07 4.86 16.21
N SER A 98 -9.21 5.88 16.24
CA SER A 98 -8.97 6.77 15.08
C SER A 98 -8.02 6.15 14.05
N LYS A 99 -7.34 5.06 14.40
CA LYS A 99 -6.43 4.30 13.54
C LYS A 99 -6.98 2.90 13.24
N VAL A 100 -6.36 2.22 12.28
CA VAL A 100 -6.70 0.83 11.90
C VAL A 100 -5.49 -0.09 11.97
N ILE A 101 -5.73 -1.40 12.08
CA ILE A 101 -4.69 -2.44 12.01
C ILE A 101 -4.46 -2.78 10.54
N ASN A 102 -3.73 -1.91 9.84
CA ASN A 102 -3.34 -2.06 8.44
C ASN A 102 -1.88 -1.66 8.22
N ALA A 103 -1.35 -2.02 7.06
CA ALA A 103 -0.03 -1.57 6.64
C ALA A 103 0.13 -1.60 5.12
N ASP A 104 0.96 -0.70 4.62
CA ASP A 104 1.40 -0.68 3.22
C ASP A 104 2.91 -0.91 3.16
N LEU A 105 3.36 -1.73 2.22
CA LEU A 105 4.77 -1.97 1.93
C LEU A 105 5.21 -1.08 0.78
N ILE A 106 6.02 -0.08 1.12
CA ILE A 106 6.55 0.90 0.18
C ILE A 106 7.91 0.41 -0.32
N PHE A 107 8.10 0.43 -1.63
CA PHE A 107 9.34 0.07 -2.28
C PHE A 107 10.05 1.34 -2.77
N PRO A 108 11.25 1.66 -2.25
CA PRO A 108 12.07 2.73 -2.82
C PRO A 108 12.42 2.42 -4.28
N PRO A 109 12.55 3.44 -5.15
CA PRO A 109 13.07 3.25 -6.50
C PRO A 109 14.44 2.56 -6.51
N ILE A 110 14.64 1.57 -7.39
CA ILE A 110 15.95 0.90 -7.54
C ILE A 110 16.98 1.85 -8.14
N ILE A 111 16.56 2.64 -9.13
CA ILE A 111 17.39 3.68 -9.76
C ILE A 111 16.64 5.01 -9.77
N LYS A 112 17.38 6.10 -9.88
CA LYS A 112 16.79 7.44 -9.96
C LYS A 112 15.87 7.52 -11.19
N GLY A 113 14.62 7.88 -10.95
CA GLY A 113 13.60 8.03 -12.00
C GLY A 113 12.93 6.73 -12.43
N SER A 114 13.21 5.58 -11.78
CA SER A 114 12.34 4.41 -11.89
C SER A 114 11.18 4.50 -10.91
N PHE A 115 10.16 3.68 -11.13
CA PHE A 115 9.02 3.52 -10.25
C PHE A 115 9.46 3.17 -8.82
N GLY A 116 8.78 3.76 -7.85
CA GLY A 116 8.78 3.42 -6.44
C GLY A 116 7.47 3.85 -5.80
N GLY A 117 7.15 3.29 -4.63
CA GLY A 117 5.89 3.53 -3.93
C GLY A 117 5.28 2.23 -3.39
N GLU A 118 4.01 2.31 -3.02
CA GLU A 118 3.23 1.17 -2.53
C GLU A 118 3.15 0.00 -3.55
N ILE A 119 3.53 -1.20 -3.12
CA ILE A 119 3.35 -2.45 -3.89
C ILE A 119 2.40 -3.43 -3.20
N VAL A 120 2.39 -3.47 -1.86
CA VAL A 120 1.52 -4.35 -1.08
C VAL A 120 0.72 -3.51 -0.10
N GLY A 121 -0.60 -3.67 -0.11
CA GLY A 121 -1.48 -3.14 0.92
C GLY A 121 -2.11 -4.29 1.71
N CYS A 122 -2.06 -4.23 3.03
CA CYS A 122 -2.56 -5.29 3.90
C CYS A 122 -3.35 -4.76 5.09
N GLY A 123 -4.12 -5.64 5.73
CA GLY A 123 -4.78 -5.28 6.97
C GLY A 123 -5.66 -6.38 7.55
N GLN A 124 -5.93 -6.23 8.83
CA GLN A 124 -6.83 -7.09 9.58
C GLN A 124 -8.27 -6.70 9.29
N ARG A 125 -9.13 -7.69 9.07
CA ARG A 125 -10.53 -7.48 8.71
C ARG A 125 -11.35 -7.27 9.96
N GLN A 126 -12.29 -6.32 9.89
CA GLN A 126 -13.30 -6.15 10.92
C GLN A 126 -14.11 -7.45 11.05
N ASP A 127 -14.23 -7.91 12.29
CA ASP A 127 -14.87 -9.15 12.71
C ASP A 127 -16.13 -8.92 13.54
N ASP A 128 -16.37 -7.70 14.01
CA ASP A 128 -17.62 -7.31 14.65
C ASP A 128 -18.64 -6.75 13.63
N PRO A 129 -19.79 -7.42 13.41
CA PRO A 129 -20.84 -6.93 12.51
C PRO A 129 -21.38 -5.54 12.86
N ILE A 130 -21.48 -5.19 14.14
CA ILE A 130 -21.99 -3.88 14.59
C ILE A 130 -21.02 -2.79 14.13
N GLU A 131 -19.72 -3.03 14.29
CA GLU A 131 -18.70 -2.10 13.84
C GLU A 131 -18.62 -1.98 12.31
N ILE A 132 -18.93 -3.05 11.56
CA ILE A 132 -19.08 -2.97 10.10
C ILE A 132 -20.21 -2.02 9.73
N VAL A 133 -21.38 -2.14 10.35
CA VAL A 133 -22.54 -1.24 10.12
C VAL A 133 -22.17 0.21 10.46
N ASN A 134 -21.48 0.43 11.58
CA ASN A 134 -20.99 1.75 11.98
C ASN A 134 -20.05 2.34 10.91
N SER A 135 -19.10 1.55 10.39
CA SER A 135 -18.18 1.97 9.33
C SER A 135 -18.88 2.28 8.01
N LEU A 136 -19.82 1.44 7.57
CA LEU A 136 -20.62 1.66 6.36
C LEU A 136 -21.42 2.96 6.46
N THR A 137 -22.04 3.21 7.62
CA THR A 137 -22.79 4.43 7.89
C THR A 137 -21.91 5.67 7.82
N ARG A 138 -20.73 5.66 8.46
CA ARG A 138 -19.76 6.77 8.41
C ARG A 138 -19.29 7.07 6.98
N GLN A 139 -19.11 6.03 6.16
CA GLN A 139 -18.66 6.16 4.76
C GLN A 139 -19.81 6.33 3.75
N LYS A 140 -21.07 6.44 4.21
CA LYS A 140 -22.27 6.60 3.38
C LYS A 140 -22.46 5.46 2.36
N LEU A 141 -22.19 4.24 2.78
CA LEU A 141 -22.39 3.02 1.99
C LEU A 141 -23.68 2.31 2.45
N SER A 142 -24.43 1.74 1.51
CA SER A 142 -25.64 0.97 1.84
C SER A 142 -25.26 -0.37 2.49
N THR A 143 -25.83 -0.65 3.66
CA THR A 143 -25.64 -1.91 4.38
C THR A 143 -26.19 -3.12 3.63
N GLU A 144 -27.25 -2.95 2.85
CA GLU A 144 -27.94 -4.03 2.12
C GLU A 144 -26.98 -4.74 1.15
N HIS A 145 -26.09 -3.99 0.49
CA HIS A 145 -25.10 -4.57 -0.44
C HIS A 145 -24.03 -5.43 0.24
N TYR A 146 -23.88 -5.31 1.56
CA TYR A 146 -22.84 -5.98 2.35
C TYR A 146 -23.42 -6.95 3.38
N GLU A 147 -24.71 -7.27 3.32
CA GLU A 147 -25.33 -8.23 4.25
C GLU A 147 -24.62 -9.58 4.23
N TRP A 148 -24.38 -10.13 3.04
CA TRP A 148 -23.62 -11.37 2.85
C TRP A 148 -22.22 -11.31 3.51
N TYR A 149 -21.58 -10.14 3.50
CA TYR A 149 -20.24 -9.95 4.07
C TYR A 149 -20.28 -9.96 5.60
N MET A 150 -21.34 -9.41 6.20
CA MET A 150 -21.58 -9.47 7.64
C MET A 150 -21.97 -10.88 8.08
N ASP A 151 -22.74 -11.61 7.27
CA ASP A 151 -23.14 -12.99 7.55
C ASP A 151 -21.95 -13.93 7.70
N LEU A 152 -20.86 -13.69 6.95
CA LEU A 152 -19.61 -14.44 7.13
C LEU A 152 -19.11 -14.43 8.58
N ARG A 153 -19.32 -13.33 9.33
CA ARG A 153 -18.87 -13.18 10.73
C ARG A 153 -19.78 -13.92 11.71
N ARG A 154 -21.01 -14.20 11.30
CA ARG A 154 -22.00 -14.95 12.09
C ARG A 154 -21.83 -16.46 11.97
N LEU A 155 -21.02 -16.92 11.01
CA LEU A 155 -20.75 -18.35 10.82
C LEU A 155 -20.07 -18.96 12.05
N PRO A 156 -20.48 -20.16 12.49
CA PRO A 156 -19.85 -20.86 13.60
C PRO A 156 -18.34 -21.01 13.37
N GLY A 157 -17.56 -20.60 14.37
CA GLY A 157 -16.10 -20.71 14.33
C GLY A 157 -15.38 -19.62 13.53
N TYR A 158 -16.06 -18.56 13.07
CA TYR A 158 -15.37 -17.41 12.46
C TYR A 158 -14.27 -16.87 13.37
N LYS A 159 -13.11 -16.60 12.78
CA LYS A 159 -11.94 -16.01 13.46
C LYS A 159 -11.55 -14.73 12.76
N THR A 160 -10.96 -13.80 13.50
CA THR A 160 -10.38 -12.60 12.91
C THR A 160 -9.35 -12.99 11.85
N THR A 161 -9.48 -12.43 10.65
CA THR A 161 -8.58 -12.70 9.52
C THR A 161 -7.79 -11.45 9.15
N SER A 162 -6.64 -11.66 8.52
CA SER A 162 -5.88 -10.60 7.87
C SER A 162 -5.61 -11.02 6.43
N GLY A 163 -5.48 -10.04 5.53
CA GLY A 163 -5.15 -10.31 4.14
C GLY A 163 -4.40 -9.15 3.50
N PHE A 164 -3.93 -9.37 2.28
CA PHE A 164 -3.19 -8.38 1.52
C PHE A 164 -3.56 -8.45 0.03
N GLY A 165 -3.27 -7.36 -0.68
CA GLY A 165 -3.22 -7.31 -2.13
C GLY A 165 -1.81 -6.94 -2.57
N LEU A 166 -1.38 -7.47 -3.72
CA LEU A 166 -0.08 -7.16 -4.32
C LEU A 166 -0.32 -6.65 -5.75
N GLY A 167 0.19 -5.47 -6.06
CA GLY A 167 0.17 -4.92 -7.41
C GLY A 167 1.24 -5.60 -8.27
N ILE A 168 0.87 -6.65 -9.00
CA ILE A 168 1.82 -7.46 -9.79
C ILE A 168 2.51 -6.59 -10.84
N GLU A 169 1.78 -5.74 -11.55
CA GLU A 169 2.33 -4.84 -12.55
C GLU A 169 3.26 -3.80 -11.92
N ARG A 170 2.93 -3.29 -10.72
CA ARG A 170 3.83 -2.40 -9.97
C ARG A 170 5.13 -3.10 -9.58
N PHE A 171 5.04 -4.34 -9.10
CA PHE A 171 6.21 -5.15 -8.75
C PHE A 171 7.10 -5.46 -9.97
N ILE A 172 6.49 -5.84 -11.09
CA ILE A 172 7.22 -6.05 -12.35
C ILE A 172 7.89 -4.75 -12.79
N THR A 173 7.15 -3.64 -12.84
CA THR A 173 7.69 -2.31 -13.22
C THR A 173 8.88 -1.92 -12.34
N TRP A 174 8.74 -2.06 -11.02
CA TRP A 174 9.80 -1.82 -10.04
C TRP A 174 11.03 -2.69 -10.31
N SER A 175 10.85 -4.01 -10.44
CA SER A 175 11.94 -4.96 -10.68
C SER A 175 12.62 -4.79 -12.05
N LEU A 176 11.95 -4.17 -13.01
CA LEU A 176 12.54 -3.87 -14.33
C LEU A 176 13.18 -2.47 -14.39
N CYS A 177 13.21 -1.74 -13.26
CA CYS A 177 13.68 -0.36 -13.19
C CYS A 177 12.95 0.58 -14.17
N ARG A 178 11.68 0.29 -14.48
CA ARG A 178 10.84 1.10 -15.37
C ARG A 178 10.14 2.18 -14.57
N ASP A 179 9.76 3.29 -15.21
CA ASP A 179 9.02 4.38 -14.56
C ASP A 179 7.50 4.20 -14.69
N ASP A 180 7.04 3.80 -15.88
CA ASP A 180 5.63 3.73 -16.22
C ASP A 180 5.10 2.29 -16.11
N ILE A 181 4.02 2.11 -15.35
CA ILE A 181 3.38 0.81 -15.14
C ILE A 181 2.88 0.17 -16.45
N LYS A 182 2.65 0.97 -17.50
CA LYS A 182 2.25 0.46 -18.82
C LYS A 182 3.32 -0.43 -19.45
N ASP A 183 4.58 -0.29 -19.07
CA ASP A 183 5.68 -1.12 -19.58
C ASP A 183 5.62 -2.57 -19.07
N ALA A 184 4.82 -2.84 -18.04
CA ALA A 184 4.63 -4.18 -17.47
C ALA A 184 3.39 -4.91 -17.99
N ILE A 185 2.58 -4.29 -18.87
CA ILE A 185 1.33 -4.86 -19.37
C ILE A 185 1.29 -4.84 -20.91
N LEU A 186 0.82 -5.93 -21.52
CA LEU A 186 0.79 -6.05 -22.98
C LEU A 186 -0.21 -5.08 -23.63
N TYR A 187 -1.42 -4.98 -23.07
CA TYR A 187 -2.49 -4.10 -23.56
C TYR A 187 -3.09 -3.29 -22.39
N PRO A 188 -2.54 -2.11 -22.06
CA PRO A 188 -3.02 -1.32 -20.93
C PRO A 188 -4.46 -0.84 -21.16
N ARG A 189 -5.31 -0.94 -20.14
CA ARG A 189 -6.67 -0.38 -20.13
C ARG A 189 -6.65 0.97 -19.41
N LEU A 190 -6.88 2.05 -20.14
CA LEU A 190 -6.72 3.42 -19.63
C LEU A 190 -8.05 4.18 -19.64
N LYS A 191 -8.23 5.06 -18.65
CA LYS A 191 -9.43 5.89 -18.54
C LYS A 191 -9.60 6.74 -19.81
N ASN A 192 -10.80 6.73 -20.38
CA ASN A 192 -11.16 7.47 -21.59
C ASN A 192 -10.37 7.08 -22.86
N ILE A 193 -9.69 5.93 -22.86
CA ILE A 193 -9.01 5.40 -24.05
C ILE A 193 -9.69 4.10 -24.44
N LYS A 194 -10.27 4.07 -25.63
CA LYS A 194 -10.83 2.84 -26.19
C LYS A 194 -9.66 1.94 -26.56
N THR A 195 -9.55 0.81 -25.89
CA THR A 195 -8.48 -0.16 -26.09
C THR A 195 -9.13 -1.43 -26.58
N TYR A 196 -8.74 -1.88 -27.76
CA TYR A 196 -9.19 -3.15 -28.31
C TYR A 196 -8.23 -4.24 -27.77
N PRO A 197 -8.69 -5.48 -27.57
CA PRO A 197 -7.80 -6.62 -27.34
C PRO A 197 -6.88 -6.85 -28.55
#